data_AF-A0A3R9P019-F1
#
_entry.id   AF-A0A3R9P019-F1
#
_cell.length_a   1.000
_cell.length_b   1.000
_cell.length_c   1.000
_cell.angle_alpha   90.00
_cell.angle_beta   90.00
_cell.angle_gamma   90.00
#
_symmetry.space_group_name_H-M   'P 1'
#
loop_
_entity.id
_entity.type
_entity.pdbx_description
1 polymer ?
#
loop_
_entity_poly.entity_id
_entity_poly.type
_entity_poly.pdbx_seq_one_letter_code
_entity_poly.pdbx_strand_id
1 'polypeptide(L)' 'MMALTAASLSADWWPLERMLGSPRCVDFMFMGRAEQIHLYKHRDTRRYLNIALDGTCFRYSAHGYEPIGLEEAIEHVFH' A
#
# COMPACT_ATOMS: atom_id res chain seq x y z
N MET A 1 -5.56 -28.78 -0.88
CA MET A 1 -6.00 -27.90 0.23
C MET A 1 -4.75 -27.28 0.83
N MET A 2 -4.34 -26.07 0.41
CA MET A 2 -3.18 -25.38 0.99
C MET A 2 -3.67 -24.41 2.07
N ALA A 3 -3.11 -24.58 3.27
CA ALA A 3 -3.41 -23.79 4.44
C ALA A 3 -2.92 -22.34 4.26
N LEU A 4 -3.84 -21.39 4.40
CA LEU A 4 -3.53 -19.97 4.60
C LEU A 4 -3.04 -19.82 6.04
N THR A 5 -1.73 -19.89 6.27
CA THR A 5 -1.14 -19.72 7.60
C THR A 5 -0.55 -18.31 7.75
N ALA A 6 -0.54 -17.83 9.00
CA ALA A 6 -0.28 -16.47 9.49
C ALA A 6 0.95 -15.70 8.96
N ALA A 7 1.76 -16.26 8.06
CA ALA A 7 2.88 -15.58 7.39
C ALA A 7 2.43 -14.46 6.44
N SER A 8 1.16 -14.43 6.03
CA SER A 8 0.64 -13.41 5.10
C SER A 8 0.49 -12.03 5.74
N LEU A 9 0.08 -11.94 7.01
CA LEU A 9 -0.22 -10.65 7.64
C LEU A 9 1.02 -9.76 7.72
N SER A 10 2.18 -10.27 8.17
CA SER A 10 3.39 -9.46 8.26
C SER A 10 3.95 -9.08 6.89
N ALA A 11 3.86 -9.97 5.90
CA ALA A 11 4.29 -9.69 4.52
C ALA A 11 3.42 -8.63 3.85
N ASP A 12 2.11 -8.60 4.15
CA ASP A 12 1.16 -7.64 3.61
C ASP A 12 1.39 -6.22 4.11
N TRP A 13 1.96 -6.03 5.30
CA TRP A 13 2.24 -4.70 5.87
C TRP A 13 3.68 -4.23 5.64
N TRP A 14 4.60 -5.15 5.33
CA TRP A 14 6.03 -4.86 5.15
C TRP A 14 6.32 -3.69 4.19
N PRO A 15 5.69 -3.57 3.00
CA PRO A 15 5.95 -2.42 2.13
C PRO A 15 5.58 -1.08 2.77
N LEU A 16 4.46 -1.01 3.48
CA LEU A 16 4.02 0.21 4.15
C LEU A 16 4.92 0.55 5.34
N GLU A 17 5.29 -0.45 6.15
CA GLU A 17 6.18 -0.29 7.30
C GLU A 17 7.56 0.19 6.88
N ARG A 18 8.12 -0.38 5.81
CA ARG A 18 9.42 0.04 5.25
C ARG A 18 9.38 1.49 4.77
N MET A 19 8.24 1.95 4.26
CA MET A 19 8.09 3.27 3.67
C MET A 19 7.78 4.37 4.69
N LEU A 20 6.87 4.12 5.64
CA LEU A 20 6.38 5.13 6.59
C LEU A 20 6.88 4.94 8.03
N GLY A 21 7.42 3.77 8.35
CA GLY A 21 7.63 3.30 9.71
C GLY A 21 6.35 2.78 10.36
N SER A 22 6.49 1.82 11.28
CA SER A 22 5.36 1.16 11.96
C SER A 22 4.37 2.11 12.65
N PRO A 23 4.78 3.23 13.31
CA PRO A 23 3.82 4.10 14.01
C PRO A 23 2.76 4.74 13.09
N ARG A 24 3.08 4.98 11.81
CA ARG A 24 2.16 5.60 10.85
C ARG A 24 1.27 4.59 10.15
N CYS A 25 1.55 3.29 10.26
CA CYS A 25 0.77 2.24 9.60
C CYS A 25 -0.64 2.10 10.20
N VAL A 26 -0.84 2.54 11.46
CA VAL A 26 -2.15 2.51 12.13
C VAL A 26 -3.20 3.33 11.39
N ASP A 27 -2.79 4.37 10.66
CA ASP A 27 -3.67 5.26 9.90
C ASP A 27 -4.15 4.64 8.59
N PHE A 28 -3.72 3.41 8.28
CA PHE A 28 -4.07 2.71 7.06
C PHE A 28 -4.86 1.44 7.32
N MET A 29 -5.54 0.99 6.26
CA MET A 29 -6.23 -0.28 6.16
C MET A 29 -5.67 -1.04 4.96
N PHE A 30 -5.21 -2.27 5.17
CA PHE A 30 -4.87 -3.15 4.06
C PHE A 30 -6.15 -3.59 3.33
N MET A 31 -6.20 -3.33 2.03
CA MET A 31 -7.38 -3.59 1.19
C MET A 31 -7.19 -4.80 0.26
N GLY A 32 -6.03 -5.47 0.32
CA GLY A 32 -5.68 -6.58 -0.55
C GLY A 32 -4.58 -6.22 -1.54
N ARG A 33 -4.50 -7.00 -2.61
CA ARG A 33 -3.46 -6.88 -3.64
C ARG A 33 -4.08 -6.82 -5.03
N ALA A 34 -3.45 -6.06 -5.91
CA ALA A 34 -3.63 -6.15 -7.35
C ALA A 34 -2.30 -6.61 -7.95
N GLU A 35 -2.25 -7.87 -8.41
CA GLU A 35 -1.00 -8.52 -8.81
C GLU A 35 0.08 -8.44 -7.71
N GLN A 36 1.17 -7.68 -7.95
CA GLN A 36 2.28 -7.47 -7.01
C GLN A 36 2.16 -6.17 -6.19
N ILE A 37 1.04 -5.45 -6.35
CA ILE A 37 0.81 -4.14 -5.73
C ILE A 37 -0.05 -4.33 -4.48
N HIS A 38 0.44 -3.88 -3.34
CA HIS A 38 -0.27 -3.87 -2.07
C HIS A 38 -1.09 -2.58 -1.98
N LEU A 39 -2.37 -2.70 -1.63
CA LEU A 39 -3.32 -1.59 -1.65
C LEU A 39 -3.62 -1.19 -0.21
N TYR A 40 -3.13 -0.02 0.22
CA TYR A 40 -3.40 0.52 1.55
C TYR A 40 -4.32 1.73 1.44
N LYS A 41 -5.42 1.73 2.17
CA LYS A 41 -6.35 2.85 2.21
C LYS A 41 -6.16 3.65 3.48
N HIS A 42 -5.84 4.93 3.36
CA HIS A 42 -5.78 5.83 4.50
C HIS A 42 -7.17 5.97 5.14
N ARG A 43 -7.25 5.89 6.47
CA ARG A 43 -8.50 5.84 7.22
C ARG A 43 -9.34 7.09 7.02
N ASP A 44 -8.71 8.27 7.13
CA ASP A 44 -9.41 9.56 7.10
C ASP A 44 -9.67 10.06 5.67
N THR A 45 -8.62 10.28 4.87
CA THR A 45 -8.76 10.78 3.50
C THR A 45 -9.40 9.79 2.53
N ARG A 46 -9.47 8.51 2.90
CA ARG A 46 -9.99 7.40 2.06
C ARG A 46 -9.19 7.17 0.78
N ARG A 47 -8.03 7.80 0.64
CA ARG A 47 -7.17 7.68 -0.54
C ARG A 47 -6.26 6.47 -0.43
N TYR A 48 -5.84 5.98 -1.59
CA TYR A 48 -5.03 4.78 -1.69
C TYR A 48 -3.55 5.11 -1.82
N LEU A 49 -2.74 4.38 -1.08
CA LEU A 49 -1.31 4.28 -1.22
C LEU A 49 -1.03 2.87 -1.76
N ASN A 50 -0.60 2.77 -3.01
CA ASN A 50 -0.39 1.48 -3.67
C ASN A 50 1.11 1.24 -3.83
N ILE A 51 1.63 0.16 -3.26
CA ILE A 51 3.07 -0.06 -3.11
C ILE A 51 3.44 -1.48 -3.56
N ALA A 52 4.42 -1.61 -4.45
CA ALA A 52 5.05 -2.90 -4.75
C ALA A 52 6.11 -3.27 -3.68
N LEU A 53 6.56 -4.52 -3.65
CA LEU A 53 7.55 -4.99 -2.67
C LEU A 53 8.89 -4.25 -2.73
N ASP A 54 9.27 -3.75 -3.91
CA ASP A 54 10.51 -2.99 -4.11
C ASP A 54 10.42 -1.55 -3.59
N GLY A 55 9.22 -1.06 -3.29
CA GLY A 55 8.93 0.31 -2.85
C GLY A 55 8.37 1.21 -3.95
N THR A 56 8.20 0.71 -5.18
CA THR A 56 7.57 1.48 -6.26
C THR A 56 6.12 1.82 -5.88
N CYS A 57 5.76 3.10 -6.00
CA CYS A 57 4.43 3.60 -5.72
C CYS A 57 3.60 3.72 -7.00
N PHE A 58 2.29 3.52 -6.90
CA PHE A 58 1.39 3.56 -8.07
C PHE A 58 0.14 4.39 -7.82
N ARG A 59 -0.29 5.12 -8.85
CA ARG A 59 -1.64 5.68 -8.95
C ARG A 59 -2.50 4.76 -9.81
N TYR A 60 -3.75 4.56 -9.40
CA TYR A 60 -4.74 3.90 -10.25
C TYR A 60 -5.46 4.94 -11.12
N SER A 61 -5.46 4.72 -12.43
CA SER A 61 -6.13 5.56 -13.43
C SER A 61 -7.02 4.70 -14.34
N ALA A 62 -7.63 5.31 -15.36
CA ALA A 62 -8.43 4.58 -16.36
C ALA A 62 -7.60 3.54 -17.15
N HIS A 63 -6.26 3.67 -17.13
CA HIS A 63 -5.33 2.77 -17.82
C HIS A 63 -4.72 1.71 -16.90
N GLY A 64 -5.14 1.65 -15.62
CA GLY A 64 -4.61 0.73 -14.63
C GLY A 64 -3.64 1.42 -13.66
N TYR A 65 -2.66 0.66 -13.16
CA TYR A 65 -1.67 1.18 -12.22
C TYR A 65 -0.47 1.77 -12.95
N GLU A 66 -0.21 3.04 -12.71
CA GLU A 66 0.91 3.78 -13.30
C GLU A 66 1.89 4.19 -12.19
N PRO A 67 3.20 4.00 -12.38
CA PRO A 67 4.19 4.34 -11.36
C PRO A 67 4.24 5.86 -11.13
N ILE A 68 4.34 6.25 -9.86
CA ILE A 68 4.47 7.64 -9.43
C ILE A 68 5.64 7.79 -8.45
N GLY A 69 6.09 9.03 -8.25
CA GLY A 69 7.12 9.34 -7.26
C GLY A 69 6.63 9.09 -5.83
N LEU A 70 7.57 8.75 -4.93
CA LEU A 70 7.26 8.57 -3.50
C LEU A 70 6.62 9.82 -2.89
N GLU A 71 7.21 10.99 -3.12
CA GLU A 71 6.71 12.27 -2.60
C GLU A 71 5.28 12.54 -3.07
N GLU A 72 5.02 12.36 -4.37
CA GLU A 72 3.68 12.49 -4.96
C GLU A 72 2.67 11.51 -4.33
N ALA A 73 3.09 10.27 -4.05
CA ALA A 73 2.24 9.28 -3.41
C ALA A 73 1.89 9.67 -1.96
N ILE A 74 2.85 10.23 -1.22
CA ILE A 74 2.66 10.71 0.15
C ILE A 74 1.76 11.94 0.16
N GLU A 75 2.05 12.95 -0.65
CA GLU A 75 1.22 14.15 -0.77
C GLU A 75 -0.22 13.79 -1.13
N HIS A 76 -0.42 12.88 -2.10
CA HIS A 76 -1.73 12.42 -2.49
C HIS A 76 -2.53 11.86 -1.32
N VAL A 77 -1.90 11.18 -0.36
CA VAL A 77 -2.62 10.50 0.72
C VAL A 77 -2.97 11.44 1.87
N PHE A 78 -2.14 12.45 2.15
CA PHE A 78 -2.28 13.34 3.30
C PHE A 78 -2.96 14.69 2.99
N HIS A 79 -3.14 15.08 1.71
CA HIS A 79 -3.72 16.37 1.30
C HIS A 79 -4.86 16.23 0.29
#